data_AF-X0U726-F1
#
_entry.id   AF-X0U726-F1
#
_cell.length_a   1.000
_cell.length_b   1.000
_cell.length_c   1.000
_cell.angle_alpha   90.00
_cell.angle_beta   90.00
_cell.angle_gamma   90.00
#
_symmetry.space_group_name_H-M   'P 1'
#
loop_
_entity.id
_entity.type
_entity.pdbx_description
1 polymer ?
#
loop_
_entity_poly.entity_id
_entity_poly.type
_entity_poly.pdbx_seq_one_letter_code
_entity_poly.pdbx_strand_id
1 'polypeptide(L)' 'MNHRVCLGSVELGKVIDNLVGEQETKRKQGAARYFTKGVIDRERIYTDGLIAALVPFLNEDL' A
#
# COMPACT_ATOMS: atom_id res chain seq x y z
N MET A 1 15.53 -15.74 12.71
CA MET A 1 15.26 -15.78 11.25
C MET A 1 15.74 -14.47 10.66
N ASN A 2 16.71 -14.51 9.74
CA ASN A 2 17.30 -13.32 9.10
C ASN A 2 16.42 -12.90 7.92
N HIS A 3 15.63 -11.83 8.06
CA HIS A 3 14.77 -11.32 6.99
C HIS A 3 15.57 -10.39 6.06
N ARG A 4 16.29 -10.95 5.08
CA ARG A 4 16.80 -10.18 3.93
C ARG A 4 15.72 -10.13 2.85
N VAL A 5 14.95 -9.06 2.80
CA VAL A 5 14.09 -8.76 1.64
C VAL A 5 15.00 -8.24 0.53
N CYS A 6 15.38 -9.14 -0.38
CA CYS A 6 16.20 -8.79 -1.53
C CYS A 6 15.34 -8.13 -2.62
N LEU A 7 15.82 -7.06 -3.23
CA LEU A 7 15.24 -6.36 -4.40
C LEU A 7 15.24 -7.21 -5.69
N GLY A 8 15.24 -8.55 -5.57
CA GLY A 8 15.30 -9.48 -6.69
C GLY A 8 13.97 -10.18 -6.89
N SER A 9 13.39 -10.05 -8.08
CA SER A 9 12.35 -10.85 -8.77
C SER A 9 11.13 -11.40 -8.01
N VAL A 10 10.99 -11.18 -6.71
CA VAL A 10 9.88 -11.65 -5.90
C VAL A 10 8.81 -10.56 -5.87
N GLU A 11 7.59 -10.94 -6.24
CA GLU A 11 6.44 -10.03 -6.18
C GLU A 11 6.27 -9.50 -4.76
N LEU A 12 6.17 -8.17 -4.63
CA LEU A 12 5.96 -7.49 -3.34
C LEU A 12 4.81 -8.09 -2.52
N GLY A 13 3.71 -8.49 -3.18
CA GLY A 13 2.58 -9.15 -2.52
C GLY A 13 2.98 -10.40 -1.74
N LYS A 14 3.81 -11.26 -2.35
CA LYS A 14 4.32 -12.49 -1.71
C LYS A 14 5.28 -12.19 -0.56
N VAL A 15 6.09 -11.14 -0.70
CA VAL A 15 6.98 -10.69 0.39
C VAL A 15 6.16 -10.24 1.60
N ILE A 16 5.12 -9.43 1.37
CA ILE A 16 4.24 -8.96 2.44
C ILE A 16 3.48 -10.12 3.09
N ASP A 17 2.91 -11.03 2.31
CA ASP A 17 2.22 -12.21 2.84
C ASP A 17 3.13 -13.05 3.74
N ASN A 18 4.39 -13.27 3.33
CA ASN A 18 5.40 -13.96 4.15
C ASN A 18 5.75 -13.22 5.44
N LEU A 19 5.81 -11.89 5.44
CA LEU A 19 6.11 -11.08 6.63
C LEU A 19 4.96 -11.04 7.62
N VAL A 20 3.73 -11.02 7.11
CA VAL A 20 2.50 -10.90 7.89
C VAL A 20 2.05 -12.27 8.42
N GLY A 21 2.47 -13.36 7.78
CA GLY A 21 2.02 -14.72 8.11
C GLY A 21 0.59 -15.00 7.66
N GLU A 22 0.01 -14.15 6.81
CA GLU A 22 -1.31 -14.32 6.19
C GLU A 22 -1.18 -14.46 4.67
N GLN A 23 -2.00 -15.31 4.07
CA GLN A 23 -2.17 -15.35 2.61
C GLN A 23 -3.23 -14.31 2.18
N GLU A 24 -3.00 -13.72 1.00
CA GLU A 24 -3.91 -12.76 0.35
C GLU A 24 -4.07 -11.44 1.10
N THR A 25 -3.01 -10.93 1.74
CA THR A 25 -3.02 -9.64 2.45
C THR A 25 -3.47 -8.51 1.53
N LYS A 26 -3.09 -8.58 0.24
CA LYS A 26 -3.52 -7.65 -0.83
C LYS A 26 -5.04 -7.55 -1.01
N ARG A 27 -5.78 -8.66 -0.84
CA ARG A 27 -7.24 -8.72 -1.07
C ARG A 27 -8.06 -8.44 0.18
N LYS A 28 -7.51 -8.69 1.37
CA LYS A 28 -8.24 -8.54 2.64
C LYS A 28 -8.19 -7.12 3.19
N GLN A 29 -6.99 -6.67 3.53
CA GLN A 29 -6.79 -5.41 4.27
C GLN A 29 -5.69 -4.52 3.68
N GLY A 30 -4.78 -5.09 2.89
CA GLY A 30 -3.61 -4.42 2.35
C GLY A 30 -2.52 -4.24 3.41
N ALA A 31 -1.27 -4.11 2.93
CA ALA A 31 -0.10 -3.92 3.79
C ALA A 31 -0.24 -2.67 4.68
N ALA A 32 -0.73 -1.57 4.11
CA ALA A 32 -0.91 -0.31 4.82
C ALA A 32 -1.80 -0.46 6.05
N ARG A 33 -2.94 -1.14 5.93
CA ARG A 33 -3.86 -1.35 7.06
C ARG A 33 -3.25 -2.24 8.13
N TYR A 34 -2.54 -3.29 7.74
CA TYR A 34 -1.88 -4.19 8.68
C TYR A 34 -0.81 -3.44 9.50
N PHE A 35 0.11 -2.72 8.84
CA PHE A 35 1.21 -2.04 9.52
C PHE A 35 0.79 -0.79 10.30
N THR A 36 -0.36 -0.20 9.95
CA THR A 36 -0.91 0.96 10.66
C THR A 36 -1.98 0.58 11.67
N LYS A 37 -2.20 -0.71 11.94
CA LYS A 37 -3.24 -1.22 12.84
C LYS A 37 -4.63 -0.65 12.54
N GLY A 38 -4.95 -0.49 11.27
CA GLY A 38 -6.24 0.03 10.83
C GLY A 38 -6.37 1.55 10.78
N VAL A 39 -5.33 2.31 11.13
CA VAL A 39 -5.37 3.79 11.07
C VAL A 39 -5.41 4.29 9.62
N ILE A 40 -4.70 3.62 8.72
CA ILE A 40 -4.72 3.92 7.29
C ILE A 40 -5.31 2.72 6.56
N ASP A 41 -6.41 2.94 5.84
CA ASP A 41 -6.96 1.96 4.91
C ASP A 41 -6.72 2.37 3.45
N ARG A 42 -7.07 1.44 2.56
CA ARG A 42 -6.87 1.61 1.11
C ARG A 42 -7.75 2.71 0.53
N GLU A 43 -8.93 2.93 1.11
CA GLU A 43 -9.86 3.96 0.67
C GLU A 43 -9.24 5.34 0.88
N ARG A 44 -8.76 5.63 2.10
CA ARG A 44 -8.14 6.91 2.42
C ARG A 44 -6.91 7.22 1.56
N ILE A 45 -6.03 6.23 1.35
CA ILE A 45 -4.86 6.39 0.47
C ILE A 45 -5.28 6.77 -0.95
N TYR A 46 -6.34 6.12 -1.47
CA TYR A 46 -6.79 6.37 -2.83
C TYR A 46 -7.51 7.71 -2.94
N THR A 47 -8.34 8.07 -1.95
CA THR A 47 -9.00 9.38 -1.91
C THR A 47 -7.98 10.50 -1.89
N ASP A 48 -7.01 10.45 -0.98
CA ASP A 48 -5.98 11.50 -0.87
C ASP A 48 -5.10 11.56 -2.14
N GLY A 49 -4.76 10.40 -2.71
CA GLY A 49 -3.99 10.32 -3.96
C GLY A 49 -4.75 10.86 -5.17
N LEU A 50 -6.06 10.60 -5.26
CA LEU A 50 -6.91 11.12 -6.33
C LEU A 50 -7.12 12.62 -6.19
N ILE A 51 -7.33 13.13 -4.97
CA ILE A 51 -7.41 14.57 -4.70
C ILE A 51 -6.13 15.25 -5.19
N ALA A 52 -4.96 14.73 -4.82
CA ALA A 52 -3.67 15.26 -5.26
C ALA A 52 -3.52 15.21 -6.79
N ALA A 53 -3.95 14.13 -7.44
CA ALA A 53 -3.92 14.00 -8.89
C ALA A 53 -4.86 14.98 -9.62
N LEU A 54 -5.91 15.47 -8.94
CA LEU A 54 -6.84 16.44 -9.49
C LEU A 54 -6.36 17.89 -9.36
N VAL A 55 -5.36 18.17 -8.52
CA VAL A 55 -4.84 19.52 -8.28
C VAL A 55 -4.50 20.28 -9.58
N PRO A 56 -3.81 19.69 -10.58
CA PRO A 56 -3.50 20.40 -11.83
C PRO A 56 -4.72 20.82 -12.64
N PHE A 57 -5.82 20.06 -12.57
CA PHE A 57 -7.07 20.37 -13.30
C PHE A 57 -7.93 21.41 -12.57
N LEU A 58 -7.76 21.54 -11.26
CA LEU A 58 -8.45 22.54 -10.45
C LEU A 58 -7.71 23.88 -10.42
N ASN A 59 -6.46 23.88 -10.85
CA ASN A 59 -5.56 25.02 -10.81
C ASN A 59 -4.83 25.13 -12.16
N GLU A 60 -5.59 25.15 -13.26
CA GLU A 60 -5.03 25.13 -14.63
C GLU A 60 -4.11 26.33 -14.92
N ASP A 61 -4.29 27.43 -14.16
CA ASP A 61 -3.56 28.69 -14.32
C ASP A 61 -2.35 28.85 -13.36
N LEU A 62 -2.02 27.82 -12.58
CA LEU A 62 -0.93 27.82 -11.58
C LEU A 62 0.39 27.28 -12.13
#